data_AF-A0A2I9EEH1-F1
#
_entry.id   AF-A0A2I9EEH1-F1
#
_cell.length_a   1.000
_cell.length_b   1.000
_cell.length_c   1.000
_cell.angle_alpha   90.00
_cell.angle_beta   90.00
_cell.angle_gamma   90.00
#
_symmetry.space_group_name_H-M   'P 1'
#
loop_
_entity.id
_entity.type
_entity.pdbx_description
1 polymer ?
#
loop_
_entity_poly.entity_id
_entity_poly.type
_entity_poly.pdbx_seq_one_letter_code
_entity_poly.pdbx_strand_id
1 'polypeptide(L)'
;MKKLFFAVLFMVATLGINAQSGSPEVLKEVKEGDILRIGRPDAPSFKHIDFPRANTIIKNGGIANYKKMEGIKVVVTSIKEKKDGTLQAKIKRTDGGRFFGLHTVVSADLRDALESGELRGI
;
A
#
# COMPACT_ATOMS: atom_id res chain seq x y z
N MET A 1 45.21 -6.61 35.95
CA MET A 1 43.85 -6.08 35.66
C MET A 1 43.75 -5.25 34.37
N LYS A 2 44.57 -5.53 33.33
CA LYS A 2 44.48 -4.86 32.02
C LYS A 2 43.58 -5.59 31.00
N LYS A 3 43.30 -6.87 31.24
CA LYS A 3 42.45 -7.71 30.37
C LYS A 3 40.94 -7.46 30.53
N LEU A 4 40.53 -6.84 31.65
CA LEU A 4 39.13 -6.44 31.91
C LEU A 4 38.76 -5.10 31.26
N PHE A 5 39.73 -4.22 30.99
CA PHE A 5 39.46 -2.93 30.35
C PHE A 5 39.09 -3.06 28.86
N PHE A 6 39.65 -4.05 28.17
CA PHE A 6 39.29 -4.31 26.76
C PHE A 6 37.91 -4.94 26.58
N ALA A 7 37.37 -5.61 27.61
CA ALA A 7 36.05 -6.24 27.55
C ALA A 7 34.90 -5.21 27.61
N VAL A 8 35.09 -4.08 28.29
CA VAL A 8 34.07 -3.04 28.43
C VAL A 8 33.97 -2.16 27.18
N LEU A 9 35.06 -2.00 26.42
CA LEU A 9 35.08 -1.21 25.19
C LEU A 9 34.31 -1.89 24.03
N PHE A 10 34.12 -3.21 24.09
CA PHE A 10 33.38 -3.94 23.06
C PHE A 10 31.85 -3.92 23.27
N MET A 11 31.38 -3.56 24.47
CA MET A 11 29.95 -3.61 24.81
C MET A 11 29.17 -2.36 24.40
N VAL A 12 29.85 -1.27 24.01
CA VAL A 12 29.21 -0.01 23.58
C VAL A 12 28.96 0.02 22.06
N ALA A 13 29.50 -0.93 21.29
CA ALA A 13 29.41 -0.94 19.83
C ALA A 13 28.11 -1.54 19.26
N THR A 14 27.22 -2.12 20.08
CA THR A 14 26.05 -2.87 19.58
C THR A 14 24.71 -2.11 19.62
N LEU A 15 24.69 -0.84 20.06
CA LEU A 15 23.44 -0.05 20.10
C LEU A 15 23.16 0.76 18.82
N GLY A 16 23.96 0.57 17.77
CA GLY A 16 23.82 1.26 16.49
C GLY A 16 23.29 0.38 15.35
N ILE A 17 22.48 -0.66 15.63
CA ILE A 17 21.80 -1.38 14.54
C ILE A 17 20.83 -0.41 13.90
N ASN A 18 21.28 0.12 12.77
CA ASN A 18 20.56 0.97 11.85
C ASN A 18 19.13 0.48 11.68
N ALA A 19 18.21 1.43 11.83
CA ALA A 19 16.82 1.31 11.44
C ALA A 19 16.72 0.63 10.07
N GLN A 20 16.35 -0.65 10.04
CA GLN A 20 15.58 -1.15 8.93
C GLN A 20 14.16 -0.63 9.16
N SER A 21 13.94 0.63 8.78
CA SER A 21 12.66 1.04 8.23
C SER A 21 12.45 0.18 6.98
N GLY A 22 11.98 -1.04 7.23
CA GLY A 22 11.61 -2.02 6.23
C GLY A 22 10.47 -1.45 5.41
N SER A 23 10.83 -0.63 4.44
CA SER A 23 10.07 -0.58 3.21
C SER A 23 10.42 -1.88 2.50
N PRO A 24 9.47 -2.79 2.20
CA PRO A 24 9.73 -3.85 1.25
C PRO A 24 10.40 -3.22 0.02
N GLU A 25 11.42 -3.84 -0.55
CA GLU A 25 12.10 -3.34 -1.76
C GLU A 25 11.10 -3.03 -2.89
N VAL A 26 9.93 -3.69 -2.87
CA VAL A 26 8.74 -3.44 -3.70
C VAL A 26 8.26 -1.97 -3.66
N LEU A 27 8.38 -1.27 -2.53
CA LEU A 27 7.98 0.14 -2.39
C LEU A 27 8.89 1.10 -3.14
N LYS A 28 10.14 0.72 -3.40
CA LYS A 28 11.08 1.56 -4.16
C LYS A 28 10.87 1.47 -5.67
N GLU A 29 10.09 0.51 -6.15
CA GLU A 29 9.95 0.25 -7.58
C GLU A 29 8.68 0.81 -8.20
N VAL A 30 7.58 0.95 -7.45
CA VAL A 30 6.32 1.41 -8.05
C VAL A 30 6.38 2.90 -8.39
N LYS A 31 6.21 3.20 -9.68
CA LYS A 31 6.22 4.54 -10.27
C LYS A 31 4.86 4.89 -10.85
N GLU A 32 4.67 6.18 -11.11
CA GLU A 32 3.54 6.64 -11.90
C GLU A 32 3.61 6.02 -13.31
N GLY A 33 2.48 5.49 -13.78
CA GLY A 33 2.38 4.74 -15.03
C GLY A 33 2.42 3.23 -14.86
N ASP A 34 2.85 2.71 -13.71
CA ASP A 34 2.92 1.27 -13.50
C ASP A 34 1.54 0.64 -13.41
N ILE A 35 1.46 -0.59 -13.91
CA ILE A 35 0.25 -1.40 -13.86
C ILE A 35 0.36 -2.40 -12.72
N LEU A 36 -0.56 -2.31 -11.78
CA LEU A 36 -0.73 -3.20 -10.66
C LEU A 36 -2.02 -4.01 -10.82
N ARG A 37 -2.18 -5.02 -9.98
CA ARG A 37 -3.42 -5.80 -9.85
C ARG A 37 -3.97 -5.67 -8.44
N ILE A 38 -5.27 -5.45 -8.32
CA ILE A 38 -5.95 -5.53 -7.03
C ILE A 38 -5.96 -7.00 -6.60
N GLY A 39 -5.31 -7.29 -5.47
CA GLY A 39 -5.28 -8.61 -4.90
C GLY A 39 -6.42 -8.86 -3.92
N ARG A 40 -6.32 -9.97 -3.21
CA ARG A 40 -7.20 -10.30 -2.09
C ARG A 40 -6.60 -9.69 -0.81
N PRO A 41 -7.35 -8.88 -0.05
CA PRO A 41 -6.89 -8.42 1.26
C PRO A 41 -6.72 -9.60 2.21
N ASP A 42 -5.72 -9.51 3.09
CA ASP A 42 -5.59 -10.41 4.25
C ASP A 42 -6.73 -10.19 5.27
N ALA A 43 -7.33 -9.00 5.27
CA ALA A 43 -8.49 -8.65 6.08
C ALA A 43 -9.82 -9.02 5.38
N PRO A 44 -10.95 -9.10 6.12
CA PRO A 44 -12.27 -9.35 5.54
C PRO A 44 -12.73 -8.30 4.49
N SER A 45 -12.09 -7.14 4.49
CA SER A 45 -12.37 -6.02 3.60
C SER A 45 -11.08 -5.28 3.26
N PHE A 46 -11.09 -4.56 2.13
CA PHE A 46 -10.04 -3.59 1.80
C PHE A 46 -9.96 -2.51 2.87
N LYS A 47 -8.76 -2.24 3.38
CA LYS A 47 -8.44 -1.21 4.36
C LYS A 47 -7.51 -0.15 3.79
N HIS A 48 -6.62 -0.54 2.89
CA HIS A 48 -5.55 0.32 2.39
C HIS A 48 -5.87 0.88 1.00
N ILE A 49 -6.85 0.32 0.29
CA ILE A 49 -7.52 0.97 -0.84
C ILE A 49 -8.78 1.68 -0.36
N ASP A 50 -8.86 2.99 -0.59
CA ASP A 50 -9.94 3.88 -0.19
C ASP A 50 -11.18 3.68 -1.09
N PHE A 51 -11.82 2.53 -0.95
CA PHE A 51 -13.08 2.25 -1.62
C PHE A 51 -14.26 2.96 -0.94
N PRO A 52 -15.27 3.38 -1.71
CA PRO A 52 -16.47 3.99 -1.14
C PRO A 52 -17.20 3.00 -0.24
N ARG A 53 -17.80 3.48 0.84
CA ARG A 53 -18.57 2.63 1.75
C ARG A 53 -19.79 2.04 1.05
N ALA A 54 -20.23 0.86 1.49
CA ALA A 54 -21.35 0.14 0.89
C ALA A 54 -22.63 1.00 0.81
N ASN A 55 -22.93 1.76 1.87
CA ASN A 55 -24.08 2.68 1.89
C ASN A 55 -23.97 3.78 0.82
N THR A 56 -22.79 4.37 0.64
CA THR A 56 -22.54 5.36 -0.42
C THR A 56 -22.70 4.73 -1.79
N ILE A 57 -22.24 3.48 -1.95
CA ILE A 57 -22.38 2.75 -3.21
C ILE A 57 -23.86 2.55 -3.56
N ILE A 58 -24.63 1.98 -2.61
CA ILE A 58 -26.04 1.63 -2.80
C ILE A 58 -26.90 2.89 -3.00
N LYS A 59 -26.69 3.94 -2.20
CA LYS A 59 -27.47 5.19 -2.31
C LYS A 59 -27.31 5.89 -3.66
N ASN A 60 -26.16 5.70 -4.32
CA ASN A 60 -25.90 6.26 -5.64
C ASN A 60 -26.18 5.26 -6.79
N GLY A 61 -26.92 4.17 -6.52
CA GLY A 61 -27.33 3.18 -7.53
C GLY A 61 -26.23 2.20 -7.95
N GLY A 62 -25.10 2.16 -7.25
CA GLY A 62 -24.03 1.20 -7.49
C GLY A 62 -24.25 -0.14 -6.78
N ILE A 63 -23.44 -1.13 -7.15
CA ILE A 63 -23.46 -2.47 -6.54
C ILE A 63 -22.23 -2.62 -5.63
N ALA A 64 -22.45 -2.77 -4.33
CA ALA A 64 -21.39 -2.90 -3.31
C ALA A 64 -20.73 -4.28 -3.29
N ASN A 65 -20.16 -4.71 -4.43
CA ASN A 65 -19.49 -6.00 -4.57
C ASN A 65 -17.96 -5.83 -4.56
N TYR A 66 -17.37 -5.86 -3.36
CA TYR A 66 -15.93 -5.73 -3.16
C TYR A 66 -15.15 -6.94 -3.68
N LYS A 67 -15.74 -8.14 -3.64
CA LYS A 67 -15.10 -9.36 -4.18
C LYS A 67 -14.81 -9.24 -5.68
N LYS A 68 -15.68 -8.56 -6.42
CA LYS A 68 -15.47 -8.26 -7.85
C LYS A 68 -14.31 -7.29 -8.11
N MET A 69 -13.75 -6.65 -7.08
CA MET A 69 -12.57 -5.78 -7.24
C MET A 69 -11.27 -6.58 -7.32
N GLU A 70 -11.24 -7.79 -6.78
CA GLU A 70 -10.10 -8.70 -6.89
C GLU A 70 -9.82 -9.05 -8.36
N GLY A 71 -8.54 -9.04 -8.73
CA GLY A 71 -8.05 -9.39 -10.05
C GLY A 71 -8.06 -8.26 -11.08
N ILE A 72 -8.67 -7.11 -10.78
CA ILE A 72 -8.68 -5.97 -11.70
C ILE A 72 -7.31 -5.33 -11.81
N LYS A 73 -6.91 -5.07 -13.06
CA LYS A 73 -5.70 -4.31 -13.38
C LYS A 73 -5.96 -2.82 -13.22
N VAL A 74 -5.05 -2.15 -12.55
CA VAL A 74 -5.10 -0.72 -12.27
C VAL A 74 -3.77 -0.07 -12.63
N VAL A 75 -3.82 1.14 -13.15
CA VAL A 75 -2.65 1.98 -13.41
C VAL A 75 -2.50 3.00 -12.29
N VAL A 76 -1.27 3.20 -11.83
CA VAL A 76 -0.91 4.27 -10.89
C VAL A 76 -0.84 5.57 -11.67
N THR A 77 -1.72 6.53 -11.36
CA THR A 77 -1.81 7.81 -12.07
C THR A 77 -1.08 8.95 -11.36
N SER A 78 -0.90 8.85 -10.05
CA SER A 78 -0.14 9.82 -9.28
C SER A 78 0.31 9.22 -7.96
N ILE A 79 1.49 9.59 -7.47
CA ILE A 79 1.96 9.24 -6.13
C ILE A 79 2.23 10.54 -5.37
N LYS A 80 1.68 10.65 -4.16
CA LYS A 80 1.87 11.81 -3.29
C LYS A 80 2.22 11.38 -1.88
N GLU A 81 3.26 11.97 -1.33
CA GLU A 81 3.59 11.85 0.08
C GLU A 81 2.72 12.81 0.89
N LYS A 82 2.05 12.28 1.93
CA LYS A 82 1.30 13.06 2.89
C LYS A 82 2.24 13.63 3.96
N LYS A 83 1.75 14.62 4.72
CA LYS A 83 2.50 15.26 5.81
C LYS A 83 2.90 14.30 6.94
N ASP A 84 2.22 13.16 7.04
CA ASP A 84 2.48 12.09 8.01
C ASP A 84 3.54 11.08 7.53
N GLY A 85 4.09 11.24 6.31
CA GLY A 85 5.06 10.32 5.71
C GLY A 85 4.43 9.15 4.95
N THR A 86 3.10 9.12 4.82
CA THR A 86 2.36 8.09 4.08
C THR A 86 2.42 8.35 2.59
N LEU A 87 2.70 7.30 1.79
CA LEU A 87 2.70 7.37 0.33
C LEU A 87 1.31 7.03 -0.22
N GLN A 88 0.54 8.04 -0.58
CA GLN A 88 -0.77 7.88 -1.19
C GLN A 88 -0.66 7.81 -2.72
N ALA A 89 -0.99 6.67 -3.29
CA ALA A 89 -1.13 6.49 -4.73
C ALA A 89 -2.58 6.75 -5.17
N LYS A 90 -2.77 7.33 -6.34
CA LYS A 90 -4.03 7.35 -7.07
C LYS A 90 -4.01 6.26 -8.12
N ILE A 91 -5.05 5.43 -8.14
CA ILE A 91 -5.17 4.32 -9.07
C ILE A 91 -6.44 4.42 -9.91
N LYS A 92 -6.34 4.02 -11.18
CA LYS A 92 -7.45 3.97 -12.13
C LYS A 92 -7.48 2.59 -12.77
N ARG A 93 -8.67 2.05 -13.07
CA ARG A 93 -8.77 0.79 -13.83
C ARG A 93 -8.18 0.94 -15.23
N THR A 94 -7.40 -0.04 -15.68
CA THR A 94 -6.82 0.00 -17.04
C THR A 94 -7.87 -0.20 -18.12
N ASP A 95 -9.00 -0.83 -17.79
CA ASP A 95 -10.12 -1.05 -18.71
C ASP A 95 -11.02 0.19 -18.92
N GLY A 96 -10.69 1.32 -18.28
CA GLY A 96 -11.47 2.56 -18.37
C GLY A 96 -12.78 2.55 -17.58
N GLY A 97 -13.11 1.44 -16.91
CA GLY A 97 -14.28 1.33 -16.04
C GLY A 97 -14.20 2.18 -14.78
N ARG A 98 -15.30 2.22 -14.03
CA ARG A 98 -15.37 2.87 -12.71
C ARG A 98 -15.39 1.83 -11.60
N PHE A 99 -14.76 2.14 -10.47
CA PHE A 99 -14.92 1.40 -9.22
C PHE A 99 -16.35 1.57 -8.71
N PHE A 100 -17.03 0.44 -8.53
CA PHE A 100 -18.43 0.34 -8.07
C PHE A 100 -19.43 1.15 -8.93
N GLY A 101 -19.08 1.47 -10.18
CA GLY A 101 -19.89 2.32 -11.06
C GLY A 101 -19.82 3.82 -10.75
N LEU A 102 -19.05 4.23 -9.73
CA LEU A 102 -19.08 5.59 -9.17
C LEU A 102 -17.80 6.36 -9.42
N HIS A 103 -16.67 5.82 -8.99
CA HIS A 103 -15.40 6.54 -9.01
C HIS A 103 -14.49 6.00 -10.09
N THR A 104 -13.98 6.87 -10.96
CA THR A 104 -12.96 6.48 -11.96
C THR A 104 -11.59 6.30 -11.32
N VAL A 105 -11.33 7.02 -10.24
CA VAL A 105 -10.04 7.03 -9.52
C VAL A 105 -10.31 6.85 -8.04
N VAL A 106 -9.53 6.01 -7.39
CA VAL A 106 -9.51 5.85 -5.94
C VAL A 106 -8.09 6.04 -5.43
N SER A 107 -7.97 6.40 -4.16
CA SER A 107 -6.69 6.49 -3.48
C SER A 107 -6.34 5.14 -2.85
N ALA A 108 -5.05 4.86 -2.71
CA ALA A 108 -4.56 3.74 -1.95
C ALA A 108 -3.31 4.16 -1.17
N ASP A 109 -3.15 3.63 0.04
CA ASP A 109 -1.87 3.65 0.73
C ASP A 109 -0.95 2.64 0.04
N LEU A 110 0.06 3.13 -0.68
CA LEU A 110 0.91 2.27 -1.48
C LEU A 110 1.69 1.28 -0.60
N ARG A 111 2.12 1.71 0.59
CA ARG A 111 2.93 0.86 1.47
C ARG A 111 2.10 -0.30 2.00
N ASP A 112 1.04 0.05 2.70
CA ASP A 112 0.23 -0.93 3.40
C ASP A 112 -0.60 -1.78 2.42
N ALA A 113 -1.00 -1.24 1.27
CA ALA A 113 -1.72 -2.02 0.26
C ALA A 113 -0.84 -3.10 -0.39
N LEU A 114 0.45 -2.83 -0.60
CA LEU A 114 1.38 -3.83 -1.11
C LEU A 114 1.69 -4.89 -0.05
N GLU A 115 1.89 -4.49 1.21
CA GLU A 115 2.16 -5.40 2.32
C GLU A 115 0.97 -6.31 2.66
N SER A 116 -0.24 -5.77 2.66
CA SER A 116 -1.49 -6.53 2.93
C SER A 116 -2.00 -7.35 1.75
N GLY A 117 -1.29 -7.31 0.61
CA GLY A 117 -1.66 -8.01 -0.61
C GLY A 117 -2.88 -7.45 -1.34
N GLU A 118 -3.40 -6.29 -0.93
CA GLU A 118 -4.47 -5.54 -1.59
C GLU A 118 -4.06 -5.02 -2.97
N LEU A 119 -2.80 -4.64 -3.12
CA LEU A 119 -2.14 -4.36 -4.39
C LEU A 119 -1.01 -5.35 -4.61
N ARG A 120 -0.84 -5.78 -5.85
CA ARG A 120 0.24 -6.69 -6.26
C ARG A 120 0.82 -6.21 -7.59
N GLY A 121 2.14 -6.32 -7.74
CA GLY A 121 2.79 -6.25 -9.04
C GLY A 121 2.20 -7.32 -9.98
N ILE A 122 2.19 -7.02 -11.28
CA ILE A 122 1.79 -7.97 -12.34
C ILE A 122 2.98 -8.82 -12.77
#